data_AF-A0A7X1HKZ5-F1
#
_entry.id   AF-A0A7X1HKZ5-F1
#
_cell.length_a   1.000
_cell.length_b   1.000
_cell.length_c   1.000
_cell.angle_alpha   90.00
_cell.angle_beta   90.00
_cell.angle_gamma   90.00
#
_symmetry.space_group_name_H-M   'P 1'
#
loop_
_entity.id
_entity.type
_entity.pdbx_description
1 polymer ?
#
loop_
_entity_poly.entity_id
_entity_poly.type
_entity_poly.pdbx_seq_one_letter_code
_entity_poly.pdbx_strand_id
1 'polypeptide(L)'
;MKNKISALGQYIVKSTGRPFNFKQIKMDNIYKGVLFSVGTDDYLVTNDRRELLETIELMTIRTPRDYPGKLARRYTHAKFEKISSKKEEAIVLNGVKYFIIKL
;
A
#
# COMPACT_ATOMS: atom_id res chain seq x y z
N MET A 1 -12.08 -2.43 4.84
CA MET A 1 -11.22 -3.35 4.06
C MET A 1 -11.66 -3.48 2.60
N LYS A 2 -12.87 -3.98 2.30
CA LYS A 2 -13.41 -4.05 0.93
C LYS A 2 -13.32 -2.71 0.19
N ASN A 3 -13.65 -1.60 0.85
CA ASN A 3 -13.59 -0.27 0.24
C ASN A 3 -12.16 0.16 -0.16
N LYS A 4 -11.13 -0.23 0.60
CA LYS A 4 -9.72 0.06 0.28
C LYS A 4 -9.27 -0.74 -0.96
N ILE A 5 -9.68 -2.01 -1.06
CA ILE A 5 -9.46 -2.84 -2.28
C ILE A 5 -10.17 -2.22 -3.48
N SER A 6 -11.43 -1.79 -3.31
CA SER A 6 -12.17 -1.11 -4.37
C SER A 6 -11.50 0.19 -4.80
N ALA A 7 -11.05 1.01 -3.85
CA ALA A 7 -10.34 2.26 -4.14
C ALA A 7 -9.05 2.01 -4.92
N LEU A 8 -8.24 1.03 -4.50
CA LEU A 8 -7.04 0.64 -5.22
C LEU A 8 -7.34 0.10 -6.62
N GLY A 9 -8.33 -0.78 -6.74
CA GLY A 9 -8.74 -1.33 -8.04
C GLY A 9 -9.19 -0.24 -9.00
N GLN A 10 -10.00 0.72 -8.54
CA GLN A 10 -10.44 1.87 -9.34
C GLN A 10 -9.27 2.80 -9.69
N TYR A 11 -8.33 3.02 -8.76
CA TYR A 11 -7.10 3.77 -9.04
C TYR A 11 -6.27 3.10 -10.15
N ILE A 12 -6.11 1.78 -10.12
CA ILE A 12 -5.38 1.02 -11.16
C ILE A 12 -6.09 1.13 -12.52
N VAL A 13 -7.42 0.98 -12.56
CA VAL A 13 -8.18 1.15 -13.80
C VAL A 13 -7.97 2.56 -14.36
N LYS A 14 -8.04 3.58 -13.49
CA LYS A 14 -7.86 4.98 -13.90
C LYS A 14 -6.43 5.28 -14.39
N SER A 15 -5.40 4.73 -13.73
CA SER A 15 -4.01 4.99 -14.09
C SER A 15 -3.55 4.22 -15.33
N THR A 16 -4.11 3.03 -15.57
CA THR A 16 -3.72 2.17 -16.70
C THR A 16 -4.66 2.28 -17.90
N GLY A 17 -5.87 2.82 -17.72
CA GLY A 17 -6.92 2.86 -18.74
C GLY A 17 -7.48 1.49 -19.12
N ARG A 18 -7.21 0.44 -18.32
CA ARG A 18 -7.59 -0.95 -18.62
C ARG A 18 -8.47 -1.54 -17.54
N PRO A 19 -9.40 -2.46 -17.89
CA PRO A 19 -10.12 -3.25 -16.90
C PRO A 19 -9.15 -4.03 -16.01
N PHE A 20 -9.44 -4.08 -14.71
CA PHE A 20 -8.58 -4.73 -13.73
C PHE A 20 -9.39 -5.72 -12.86
N ASN A 21 -8.83 -6.89 -12.58
CA ASN A 21 -9.47 -7.89 -11.74
C ASN A 21 -9.09 -7.69 -10.27
N PHE A 22 -10.04 -7.23 -9.46
CA PHE A 22 -9.77 -6.83 -8.07
C PHE A 22 -9.35 -8.02 -7.18
N LYS A 23 -9.61 -9.27 -7.61
CA LYS A 23 -9.14 -10.49 -6.91
C LYS A 23 -7.61 -10.65 -6.93
N GLN A 24 -6.93 -9.92 -7.82
CA GLN A 24 -5.47 -9.89 -7.89
C GLN A 24 -4.84 -9.05 -6.78
N ILE A 25 -5.60 -8.18 -6.11
CA ILE A 25 -5.13 -7.42 -4.95
C ILE A 25 -5.01 -8.36 -3.76
N LYS A 26 -3.79 -8.49 -3.23
CA LYS A 26 -3.50 -9.26 -2.02
C LYS A 26 -3.22 -8.32 -0.87
N MET A 27 -3.77 -8.64 0.30
CA MET A 27 -3.46 -7.89 1.52
C MET A 27 -2.15 -8.41 2.12
N ASP A 28 -1.38 -7.51 2.68
CA ASP A 28 -0.17 -7.89 3.39
C ASP A 28 -0.46 -8.51 4.77
N ASN A 29 0.39 -9.45 5.19
CA ASN A 29 0.25 -10.14 6.47
C ASN A 29 0.79 -9.35 7.66
N ILE A 30 1.73 -8.42 7.45
CA ILE A 30 2.33 -7.60 8.50
C ILE A 30 1.58 -6.28 8.61
N TYR A 31 1.42 -5.57 7.49
CA TYR A 31 0.76 -4.26 7.45
C TYR A 31 -0.71 -4.40 7.03
N LYS A 32 -1.44 -5.20 7.81
CA LYS A 32 -2.81 -5.62 7.49
C LYS A 32 -3.73 -4.41 7.32
N GLY A 33 -4.46 -4.41 6.22
CA GLY A 33 -5.46 -3.38 5.93
C GLY A 33 -4.92 -2.05 5.43
N VAL A 34 -3.60 -1.88 5.32
CA VAL A 34 -2.96 -0.67 4.77
C VAL A 34 -2.06 -1.01 3.58
N LEU A 35 -1.27 -2.08 3.65
CA LEU A 35 -0.42 -2.51 2.56
C LEU A 35 -1.12 -3.57 1.70
N PHE A 36 -1.09 -3.36 0.40
CA PHE A 36 -1.68 -4.23 -0.61
C PHE A 36 -0.68 -4.50 -1.73
N SER A 37 -0.66 -5.72 -2.25
CA SER A 37 0.21 -6.14 -3.34
C SER A 37 -0.60 -6.46 -4.59
N VAL A 38 -0.10 -6.02 -5.75
CA VAL A 38 -0.65 -6.32 -7.07
C VAL A 38 0.50 -6.74 -7.97
N GLY A 39 0.60 -8.03 -8.26
CA GLY A 39 1.78 -8.57 -8.94
C GLY A 39 3.05 -8.32 -8.13
N THR A 40 4.00 -7.58 -8.71
CA THR A 40 5.27 -7.18 -8.06
C THR A 40 5.20 -5.82 -7.37
N ASP A 41 4.12 -5.07 -7.59
CA ASP A 41 3.92 -3.74 -7.03
C ASP A 41 3.26 -3.84 -5.66
N ASP A 42 3.61 -2.91 -4.77
CA ASP A 42 3.01 -2.78 -3.45
C ASP A 42 2.45 -1.36 -3.32
N TYR A 43 1.34 -1.23 -2.60
CA TYR A 43 0.58 0.00 -2.46
C TYR A 43 0.16 0.18 -1.00
N LEU A 44 0.49 1.33 -0.42
CA LEU A 44 -0.19 1.77 0.80
C LEU A 44 -1.52 2.41 0.42
N VAL A 45 -2.60 2.00 1.06
CA VAL A 45 -3.95 2.48 0.79
C VAL A 45 -4.69 2.69 2.08
N THR A 46 -5.16 3.92 2.30
CA THR A 46 -6.00 4.24 3.45
C THR A 46 -6.85 5.48 3.23
N ASN A 47 -7.98 5.58 3.92
CA ASN A 47 -8.77 6.81 4.00
C ASN A 47 -8.40 7.67 5.22
N ASP A 48 -7.44 7.24 6.04
CA ASP A 48 -6.93 7.98 7.19
C ASP A 48 -5.46 8.36 6.95
N ARG A 49 -5.19 9.65 6.84
CA ARG A 49 -3.84 10.16 6.61
C ARG A 49 -2.90 9.88 7.80
N ARG A 50 -3.42 9.78 9.02
CA ARG A 50 -2.60 9.46 10.20
C ARG A 50 -2.10 8.01 10.13
N GLU A 51 -3.01 7.06 9.85
CA GLU A 51 -2.66 5.64 9.64
C GLU A 51 -1.60 5.47 8.54
N LEU A 52 -1.68 6.29 7.48
CA LEU A 52 -0.67 6.29 6.41
C LEU A 52 0.71 6.69 6.95
N LEU A 53 0.78 7.83 7.63
CA LEU A 53 2.04 8.38 8.15
C LEU A 53 2.66 7.48 9.22
N GLU A 54 1.86 6.96 10.14
CA GLU A 54 2.31 6.00 11.16
C GLU A 54 2.86 4.72 10.52
N THR A 55 2.22 4.23 9.45
CA THR A 55 2.71 3.06 8.72
C THR A 55 4.04 3.33 8.02
N ILE A 56 4.20 4.51 7.41
CA ILE A 56 5.44 4.97 6.77
C ILE A 56 6.58 5.07 7.79
N GLU A 57 6.32 5.70 8.92
CA GLU A 57 7.28 5.85 10.01
C GLU A 57 7.71 4.48 10.53
N LEU A 58 6.73 3.61 10.82
CA LEU A 58 6.97 2.23 11.28
C LEU A 58 7.79 1.41 10.28
N MET A 59 7.54 1.56 8.98
CA MET A 59 8.35 0.91 7.93
C MET A 59 9.77 1.45 7.86
N THR A 60 9.97 2.73 8.16
CA THR A 60 11.27 3.40 8.09
C THR A 60 12.17 3.03 9.28
N ILE A 61 11.60 2.86 10.47
CA ILE A 61 12.38 2.56 11.69
C ILE A 61 12.66 1.06 11.87
N ARG A 62 11.87 0.18 11.23
CA ARG A 62 12.02 -1.26 11.40
C ARG A 62 13.24 -1.80 10.69
N THR A 63 13.92 -2.71 11.36
CA THR A 63 15.12 -3.40 10.90
C THR A 63 14.80 -4.85 10.51
N PRO A 64 15.72 -5.59 9.87
CA PRO A 64 15.49 -7.00 9.52
C PRO A 64 15.10 -7.89 10.71
N ARG A 65 15.51 -7.52 11.93
CA ARG A 65 15.24 -8.27 13.17
C ARG A 65 13.77 -8.15 13.63
N ASP A 66 13.08 -7.10 13.19
CA ASP A 66 11.68 -6.84 13.54
C ASP A 66 10.69 -7.64 12.68
N TYR A 67 11.21 -8.39 11.70
CA TYR A 67 10.41 -9.19 10.78
C TYR A 67 10.72 -10.68 10.93
N PRO A 68 9.73 -11.57 10.68
CA PRO A 68 10.00 -13.00 10.54
C PRO A 68 11.08 -13.23 9.47
N GLY A 69 12.02 -14.16 9.72
CA GLY A 69 13.23 -14.27 8.89
C GLY A 69 12.99 -14.41 7.38
N LYS A 70 11.93 -15.13 6.95
CA LYS A 70 11.56 -15.27 5.53
C LYS A 70 11.03 -13.97 4.90
N LEU A 71 10.56 -13.04 5.73
CA LEU A 71 9.92 -11.79 5.32
C LEU A 71 10.83 -10.56 5.49
N ALA A 72 11.89 -10.66 6.29
CA ALA A 72 12.83 -9.57 6.55
C ALA A 72 13.33 -8.93 5.24
N ARG A 73 13.83 -9.75 4.31
CA ARG A 73 14.32 -9.27 2.99
C ARG A 73 13.28 -8.51 2.17
N ARG A 74 11.99 -8.83 2.31
CA ARG A 74 10.91 -8.17 1.57
C ARG A 74 10.73 -6.73 2.05
N TYR A 75 10.66 -6.53 3.36
CA TYR A 75 10.34 -5.24 3.97
C TYR A 75 11.56 -4.36 4.26
N THR A 76 12.77 -4.92 4.23
CA THR A 76 14.02 -4.15 4.32
C THR A 76 14.68 -3.96 2.95
N HIS A 77 13.91 -4.10 1.88
CA HIS A 77 14.36 -3.79 0.52
C HIS A 77 14.32 -2.27 0.29
N ALA A 78 15.16 -1.76 -0.62
CA ALA A 78 15.23 -0.34 -0.98
C ALA A 78 13.87 0.29 -1.37
N LYS A 79 12.91 -0.55 -1.79
CA LYS A 79 11.52 -0.19 -2.10
C LYS A 79 10.81 0.44 -0.89
N PHE A 80 11.02 -0.14 0.30
CA PHE A 80 10.42 0.31 1.56
C PHE A 80 11.30 1.34 2.27
N GLU A 81 12.62 1.33 2.07
CA GLU A 81 13.52 2.35 2.65
C GLU A 81 13.22 3.76 2.11
N LYS A 82 12.82 3.87 0.83
CA LYS A 82 12.56 5.16 0.17
C LYS A 82 11.10 5.58 0.24
N ILE A 83 10.30 4.96 1.09
CA ILE A 83 8.85 5.17 1.15
C ILE A 83 8.46 6.63 1.43
N SER A 84 9.22 7.34 2.27
CA SER A 84 9.00 8.75 2.60
C SER A 84 9.21 9.70 1.42
N SER A 85 9.93 9.26 0.39
CA SER A 85 10.17 10.04 -0.85
C SER A 85 9.13 9.78 -1.94
N LYS A 86 8.22 8.82 -1.74
CA LYS A 86 7.22 8.46 -2.75
C LYS A 86 6.05 9.44 -2.75
N LYS A 87 5.50 9.69 -3.93
CA LYS A 87 4.38 10.62 -4.10
C LYS A 87 3.08 9.99 -3.60
N GLU A 88 2.36 10.75 -2.77
CA GLU A 88 0.98 10.45 -2.37
C GLU A 88 0.03 10.87 -3.49
N GLU A 89 -0.81 9.93 -3.92
CA GLU A 89 -1.95 10.18 -4.79
C GLU A 89 -3.26 9.98 -4.03
N ALA A 90 -4.34 10.54 -4.56
CA ALA A 90 -5.64 10.40 -3.93
C ALA A 90 -6.73 10.05 -4.94
N ILE A 91 -7.66 9.21 -4.52
CA ILE A 91 -8.89 8.90 -5.25
C ILE A 91 -10.10 9.07 -4.32
N VAL A 92 -11.20 9.60 -4.87
CA VAL A 92 -12.46 9.69 -4.14
C VAL A 92 -13.37 8.57 -4.61
N LEU A 93 -13.86 7.75 -3.67
CA LEU A 93 -14.80 6.67 -3.93
C LEU A 93 -15.98 6.82 -2.98
N ASN A 94 -17.19 6.95 -3.53
CA ASN A 94 -18.44 7.14 -2.75
C ASN A 94 -18.34 8.29 -1.72
N GLY A 95 -17.74 9.42 -2.11
CA GLY A 95 -17.55 10.58 -1.23
C GLY A 95 -16.41 10.45 -0.21
N VAL A 96 -15.74 9.30 -0.12
CA VAL A 96 -14.60 9.08 0.77
C VAL A 96 -13.30 9.22 0.01
N LYS A 97 -12.39 10.07 0.50
CA LYS A 97 -11.03 10.22 -0.04
C LYS A 97 -10.13 9.09 0.48
N TYR A 98 -9.48 8.40 -0.44
CA TYR A 98 -8.44 7.40 -0.17
C TYR A 98 -7.10 7.94 -0.66
N PHE A 99 -6.10 7.85 0.19
CA PHE A 99 -4.69 8.09 -0.08
C PHE A 99 -4.04 6.80 -0.56
N ILE A 100 -3.24 6.91 -1.61
CA ILE A 100 -2.55 5.80 -2.25
C ILE A 100 -1.10 6.19 -2.48
N ILE A 101 -0.17 5.34 -2.03
CA ILE A 101 1.26 5.46 -2.36
C ILE A 101 1.69 4.16 -3.03
N LYS A 102 2.22 4.27 -4.24
CA LYS A 102 2.90 3.16 -4.91
C LYS A 102 4.35 3.06 -4.40
N LEU A 103 4.70 1.91 -3.83
CA LEU A 103 6.03 1.61 -3.29
C LEU A 103 6.99 1.17 -4.39
#